data_AF-A0A8J8CVX5-F1
#
_entry.id   AF-A0A8J8CVX5-F1
#
_cell.length_a   1.000
_cell.length_b   1.000
_cell.length_c   1.000
_cell.angle_alpha   90.00
_cell.angle_beta   90.00
_cell.angle_gamma   90.00
#
_symmetry.space_group_name_H-M   'P 1'
#
loop_
_entity.id
_entity.type
_entity.pdbx_description
1 polymer ?
#
loop_
_entity_poly.entity_id
_entity_poly.type
_entity_poly.pdbx_seq_one_letter_code
_entity_poly.pdbx_strand_id
1 'polypeptide(L)'
;MSTNPVHDPDTGEINYLTDVWDEMQDIPPEYTLIPVPKKSNVDPGDPYEIDIYIVGHGHFSNSKLQVHYPFPDLITENEEKGELGHSIQTIEASAYHTLQSRNTPPENHDIGAWGATAIFEPEMISPLRTTDYSYPQLSSEVTFAGCPFLQLKLYTSEDADAGDYPIHYTFTYGDNENVLQDHKKTMLHINNARERREPWVSRAGIIIVLVATLSLLIQAWNTIGF
;
A
#
# COMPACT_ATOMS: atom_id res chain seq x y z
N MET A 1 12.22 1.03 -18.47
CA MET A 1 11.80 2.44 -18.63
C MET A 1 10.28 2.42 -18.71
N SER A 2 9.61 2.77 -17.62
CA SER A 2 8.16 2.88 -17.55
C SER A 2 7.78 4.24 -18.13
N THR A 3 7.03 4.27 -19.22
CA THR A 3 6.39 5.49 -19.71
C THR A 3 5.20 5.75 -18.80
N ASN A 4 5.34 6.69 -17.87
CA ASN A 4 4.22 7.19 -17.06
C ASN A 4 3.06 7.56 -18.00
N PRO A 5 1.81 7.13 -17.68
CA PRO A 5 0.69 7.43 -18.54
C PRO A 5 0.42 8.94 -18.52
N VAL A 6 0.55 9.52 -19.71
CA VAL A 6 -0.08 10.77 -20.19
C VAL A 6 0.00 11.94 -19.21
N HIS A 7 1.18 12.55 -19.13
CA HIS A 7 1.24 14.00 -18.97
C HIS A 7 0.97 14.62 -20.35
N ASP A 8 -0.11 15.37 -20.50
CA ASP A 8 0.03 16.60 -21.29
C ASP A 8 1.06 17.46 -20.53
N PRO A 9 2.27 17.67 -21.07
CA PRO A 9 3.33 18.40 -20.36
C PRO A 9 2.96 19.86 -20.09
N ASP A 10 1.95 20.40 -20.76
CA ASP A 10 1.52 21.79 -20.61
C ASP A 10 0.39 21.97 -19.59
N THR A 11 -0.40 20.93 -19.28
CA THR A 11 -1.62 21.04 -18.43
C THR A 11 -1.70 20.06 -17.26
N GLY A 12 -1.13 18.86 -17.36
CA GLY A 12 -1.23 17.82 -16.33
C GLY A 12 -2.62 17.18 -16.16
N GLU A 13 -3.53 17.34 -17.14
CA GLU A 13 -4.90 16.80 -17.08
C GLU A 13 -5.00 15.36 -17.62
N ILE A 14 -5.80 14.51 -16.94
CA ILE A 14 -6.15 13.15 -17.37
C ILE A 14 -7.61 13.17 -17.86
N ASN A 15 -7.83 12.92 -19.16
CA ASN A 15 -9.17 12.85 -19.76
C ASN A 15 -9.89 11.55 -19.36
N TYR A 16 -11.18 11.57 -19.01
CA TYR A 16 -11.99 10.38 -18.72
C TYR A 16 -12.64 9.81 -19.99
N LEU A 17 -13.01 8.52 -20.00
CA LEU A 17 -13.86 7.90 -21.02
C LEU A 17 -15.22 7.56 -20.38
N THR A 18 -16.22 8.41 -20.58
CA THR A 18 -17.60 8.09 -20.21
C THR A 18 -18.10 6.86 -20.98
N ASP A 19 -17.67 6.71 -22.24
CA ASP A 19 -18.10 5.62 -23.14
C ASP A 19 -17.67 4.22 -22.64
N VAL A 20 -16.51 4.11 -21.97
CA VAL A 20 -16.03 2.81 -21.43
C VAL A 20 -16.83 2.39 -20.20
N TRP A 21 -17.25 3.35 -19.38
CA TRP A 21 -18.14 3.04 -18.27
C TRP A 21 -19.47 2.49 -18.74
N ASP A 22 -20.04 3.07 -19.79
CA ASP A 22 -21.29 2.60 -20.38
C ASP A 22 -21.17 1.16 -20.91
N GLU A 23 -20.02 0.79 -21.49
CA GLU A 23 -19.75 -0.59 -21.91
C GLU A 23 -19.58 -1.57 -20.73
N MET A 24 -19.16 -1.07 -19.55
CA MET A 24 -18.94 -1.89 -18.35
C MET A 24 -20.20 -2.04 -17.47
N GLN A 25 -21.26 -1.27 -17.70
CA GLN A 25 -22.49 -1.31 -16.88
C GLN A 25 -23.16 -2.69 -16.90
N ASP A 26 -23.08 -3.41 -18.01
CA ASP A 26 -23.71 -4.73 -18.17
C ASP A 26 -22.81 -5.90 -17.71
N ILE A 27 -21.57 -5.61 -17.29
CA ILE A 27 -20.62 -6.65 -16.87
C ILE A 27 -20.75 -6.85 -15.35
N PRO A 28 -21.03 -8.08 -14.87
CA PRO A 28 -21.07 -8.38 -13.45
C PRO A 28 -19.76 -7.99 -12.76
N PRO A 29 -19.80 -7.29 -11.61
CA PRO A 29 -18.59 -6.82 -10.96
C PRO A 29 -17.75 -7.98 -10.43
N GLU A 30 -16.44 -7.94 -10.69
CA GLU A 30 -15.46 -8.86 -10.12
C GLU A 30 -14.20 -8.06 -9.79
N TYR A 31 -13.92 -7.95 -8.49
CA TYR A 31 -12.81 -7.16 -7.95
C TYR A 31 -12.05 -7.96 -6.90
N THR A 32 -10.74 -7.72 -6.85
CA THR A 32 -9.84 -8.27 -5.82
C THR A 32 -8.96 -7.18 -5.22
N LEU A 33 -8.74 -7.29 -3.91
CA LEU A 33 -7.75 -6.50 -3.20
C LEU A 33 -6.34 -7.04 -3.46
N ILE A 34 -5.37 -6.13 -3.45
CA ILE A 34 -3.94 -6.45 -3.43
C ILE A 34 -3.28 -5.62 -2.32
N PRO A 35 -3.21 -6.14 -1.08
CA PRO A 35 -2.46 -5.51 0.00
C PRO A 35 -0.96 -5.79 -0.18
N VAL A 36 -0.14 -4.75 -0.10
CA VAL A 36 1.31 -4.78 -0.30
C VAL A 36 2.00 -4.18 0.93
N PRO A 37 2.44 -5.02 1.88
CA PRO A 37 3.24 -4.54 3.01
C PRO A 37 4.55 -3.92 2.54
N LYS A 38 4.87 -2.70 3.00
CA LYS A 38 6.17 -2.06 2.68
C LYS A 38 7.33 -2.78 3.34
N LYS A 39 7.09 -3.36 4.51
CA LYS A 39 7.99 -4.26 5.22
C LYS A 39 7.17 -5.43 5.74
N SER A 40 7.74 -6.63 5.71
CA SER A 40 7.10 -7.82 6.31
C SER A 40 7.36 -7.93 7.81
N ASN A 41 8.38 -7.23 8.30
CA ASN A 41 8.80 -7.22 9.69
C ASN A 41 9.04 -5.79 10.21
N VAL A 42 8.69 -5.56 11.47
CA VAL A 42 8.90 -4.29 12.16
C VAL A 42 9.35 -4.55 13.60
N ASP A 43 10.02 -3.56 14.18
CA ASP A 43 10.32 -3.59 15.62
C ASP A 43 9.08 -3.12 16.40
N PRO A 44 8.87 -3.57 17.66
CA PRO A 44 7.85 -2.97 18.53
C PRO A 44 7.97 -1.45 18.59
N GLY A 45 6.85 -0.75 18.45
CA GLY A 45 6.77 0.71 18.39
C GLY A 45 6.91 1.30 16.99
N ASP A 46 7.47 0.55 16.03
CA ASP A 46 7.58 1.03 14.65
C ASP A 46 6.22 0.95 13.93
N PRO A 47 5.95 1.87 12.99
CA PRO A 47 4.75 1.80 12.16
C PRO A 47 4.83 0.62 11.16
N TYR A 48 3.72 -0.08 11.00
CA TYR A 48 3.51 -1.04 9.92
C TYR A 48 2.69 -0.41 8.80
N GLU A 49 3.29 -0.28 7.61
CA GLU A 49 2.68 0.36 6.44
C GLU A 49 2.30 -0.67 5.38
N ILE A 50 1.07 -0.55 4.85
CA ILE A 50 0.51 -1.37 3.79
C ILE A 50 -0.07 -0.46 2.72
N ASP A 51 0.39 -0.65 1.49
CA ASP A 51 -0.25 -0.06 0.32
C ASP A 51 -1.35 -1.00 -0.17
N ILE A 52 -2.54 -0.49 -0.46
CA ILE A 52 -3.69 -1.30 -0.84
C ILE A 52 -4.15 -0.86 -2.24
N TYR A 53 -4.16 -1.81 -3.16
CA TYR A 53 -4.65 -1.65 -4.52
C TYR A 53 -5.91 -2.48 -4.75
N ILE A 54 -6.70 -2.10 -5.74
CA ILE A 54 -7.91 -2.80 -6.14
C ILE A 54 -7.86 -2.96 -7.65
N VAL A 55 -7.98 -4.20 -8.13
CA VAL A 55 -8.01 -4.54 -9.56
C VAL A 55 -9.32 -5.27 -9.84
N GLY A 56 -9.87 -5.10 -11.04
CA GLY A 56 -11.14 -5.75 -11.38
C GLY A 56 -11.86 -5.10 -12.56
N HIS A 57 -13.14 -5.41 -12.68
CA HIS A 57 -14.01 -4.90 -13.73
C HIS A 57 -15.50 -5.00 -13.35
N GLY A 58 -16.35 -4.37 -14.15
CA GLY A 58 -17.80 -4.27 -13.96
C GLY A 58 -18.20 -3.02 -13.17
N HIS A 59 -19.50 -2.85 -12.94
CA HIS A 59 -20.03 -1.71 -12.22
C HIS A 59 -20.57 -2.11 -10.83
N PHE A 60 -20.34 -1.27 -9.82
CA PHE A 60 -20.96 -1.40 -8.50
C PHE A 60 -21.27 0.00 -7.95
N SER A 61 -22.27 0.09 -7.07
CA SER A 61 -22.72 1.37 -6.48
C SER A 61 -22.28 1.57 -5.03
N ASN A 62 -21.89 0.49 -4.35
CA ASN A 62 -21.48 0.52 -2.95
C ASN A 62 -20.16 -0.22 -2.77
N SER A 63 -19.29 0.33 -1.93
CA SER A 63 -18.04 -0.32 -1.57
C SER A 63 -17.63 -0.03 -0.13
N LYS A 64 -16.96 -1.00 0.50
CA LYS A 64 -16.43 -0.91 1.85
C LYS A 64 -15.22 -1.81 2.01
N LEU A 65 -14.12 -1.26 2.51
CA LEU A 65 -12.95 -2.00 2.97
C LEU A 65 -13.00 -2.12 4.49
N GLN A 66 -12.91 -3.35 4.99
CA GLN A 66 -12.74 -3.65 6.41
C GLN A 66 -11.39 -4.30 6.63
N VAL A 67 -10.63 -3.77 7.59
CA VAL A 67 -9.36 -4.33 8.03
C VAL A 67 -9.53 -4.81 9.46
N HIS A 68 -9.13 -6.06 9.73
CA HIS A 68 -9.29 -6.68 11.03
C HIS A 68 -7.97 -7.29 11.51
N TYR A 69 -7.62 -6.98 12.75
CA TYR A 69 -6.44 -7.50 13.45
C TYR A 69 -6.86 -7.85 14.89
N PRO A 70 -7.10 -9.15 15.19
CA PRO A 70 -7.65 -9.57 16.49
C PRO A 70 -6.61 -9.62 17.61
N PHE A 71 -5.74 -8.61 17.69
CA PHE A 71 -4.63 -8.54 18.63
C PHE A 71 -4.55 -7.11 19.20
N PRO A 72 -5.35 -6.78 20.23
CA PRO A 72 -5.38 -5.42 20.76
C PRO A 72 -4.01 -4.97 21.29
N ASP A 73 -3.26 -5.90 21.89
CA ASP A 73 -1.92 -5.64 22.45
C ASP A 73 -0.85 -5.36 21.37
N LEU A 74 -1.16 -5.63 20.09
CA LEU A 74 -0.29 -5.32 18.95
C LEU A 74 -0.26 -3.82 18.66
N ILE A 75 -1.37 -3.13 18.89
CA ILE A 75 -1.58 -1.73 18.52
C ILE A 75 -1.32 -0.85 19.74
N THR A 76 -0.77 0.34 19.51
CA THR A 76 -0.54 1.32 20.57
C THR A 76 -1.83 1.68 21.34
N GLU A 77 -1.72 1.87 22.65
CA GLU A 77 -2.80 2.40 23.49
C GLU A 77 -3.01 3.92 23.31
N ASN A 78 -2.12 4.59 22.58
CA ASN A 78 -2.23 6.02 22.29
C ASN A 78 -3.56 6.36 21.59
N GLU A 79 -3.94 7.64 21.66
CA GLU A 79 -5.15 8.14 21.00
C GLU A 79 -5.10 7.87 19.48
N GLU A 80 -3.92 8.07 18.87
CA GLU A 80 -3.67 7.79 17.46
C GLU A 80 -3.15 6.34 17.29
N LYS A 81 -3.98 5.47 16.70
CA LYS A 81 -3.68 4.04 16.49
C LYS A 81 -3.14 3.72 15.10
N GLY A 82 -3.28 4.67 14.19
CA GLY A 82 -2.83 4.55 12.81
C GLY A 82 -3.40 5.64 11.94
N GLU A 83 -3.13 5.51 10.65
CA GLU A 83 -3.67 6.36 9.60
C GLU A 83 -4.22 5.48 8.47
N LEU A 84 -5.36 5.85 7.90
CA LEU A 84 -5.86 5.26 6.66
C LEU A 84 -6.12 6.41 5.70
N GLY A 85 -5.34 6.49 4.63
CA GLY A 85 -5.44 7.56 3.64
C GLY A 85 -5.76 7.01 2.25
N HIS A 86 -6.44 7.81 1.45
CA HIS A 86 -6.55 7.63 0.01
C HIS A 86 -5.78 8.76 -0.69
N SER A 87 -5.07 8.44 -1.77
CA SER A 87 -4.19 9.43 -2.43
C SER A 87 -4.80 10.05 -3.68
N ILE A 88 -5.99 9.59 -4.05
CA ILE A 88 -6.70 9.99 -5.27
C ILE A 88 -7.98 10.70 -4.86
N GLN A 89 -8.10 11.98 -5.20
CA GLN A 89 -9.34 12.74 -5.08
C GLN A 89 -9.82 13.13 -6.47
N THR A 90 -11.09 12.84 -6.75
CA THR A 90 -11.78 13.33 -7.94
C THR A 90 -12.11 14.80 -7.72
N ILE A 91 -11.53 15.69 -8.52
CA ILE A 91 -11.91 17.10 -8.49
C ILE A 91 -12.95 17.33 -9.59
N GLU A 92 -14.15 17.77 -9.19
CA GLU A 92 -15.18 18.30 -10.10
C GLU A 92 -14.74 19.69 -10.60
N ALA A 93 -13.78 19.71 -11.52
CA ALA A 93 -13.38 20.93 -12.21
C ALA A 93 -13.68 20.75 -13.70
N SER A 94 -14.92 21.11 -14.10
CA SER A 94 -15.47 21.09 -15.47
C SER A 94 -16.09 19.76 -15.94
N ALA A 95 -16.55 19.71 -17.20
CA ALA A 95 -17.21 18.57 -17.85
C ALA A 95 -16.35 17.28 -17.92
N TYR A 96 -15.13 17.35 -17.38
CA TYR A 96 -14.21 16.26 -17.19
C TYR A 96 -13.87 16.18 -15.71
N HIS A 97 -14.04 15.01 -15.11
CA HIS A 97 -13.41 14.74 -13.82
C HIS A 97 -11.89 14.86 -14.03
N THR A 98 -11.14 15.37 -13.06
CA THR A 98 -9.67 15.31 -13.09
C THR A 98 -9.21 14.62 -11.81
N LEU A 99 -8.34 13.62 -11.93
CA LEU A 99 -7.68 13.05 -10.76
C LEU A 99 -6.50 13.94 -10.38
N GLN A 100 -6.50 14.43 -9.15
CA GLN A 100 -5.30 15.04 -8.60
C GLN A 100 -4.73 14.15 -7.51
N SER A 101 -3.40 13.96 -7.55
CA SER A 101 -2.68 13.55 -6.35
C SER A 101 -2.87 14.68 -5.38
N ARG A 102 -3.54 14.40 -4.28
CA ARG A 102 -3.42 15.27 -3.13
C ARG A 102 -2.78 14.42 -2.05
N ASN A 103 -1.67 14.93 -1.51
CA ASN A 103 -1.27 14.58 -0.15
C ASN A 103 -2.29 15.26 0.78
N THR A 104 -3.57 14.90 0.65
CA THR A 104 -4.55 15.29 1.65
C THR A 104 -4.11 14.54 2.89
N PRO A 105 -4.01 15.22 4.06
CA PRO A 105 -3.86 14.48 5.30
C PRO A 105 -4.91 13.37 5.28
N PRO A 106 -4.54 12.11 5.60
CA PRO A 106 -5.51 11.03 5.67
C PRO A 106 -6.70 11.56 6.45
N GLU A 107 -7.89 11.54 5.86
CA GLU A 107 -9.07 11.76 6.66
C GLU A 107 -8.99 10.73 7.79
N ASN A 108 -9.10 11.17 9.04
CA ASN A 108 -9.00 10.29 10.20
C ASN A 108 -10.18 9.31 10.16
N HIS A 109 -10.08 8.27 9.34
CA HIS A 109 -10.91 7.10 9.43
C HIS A 109 -10.62 6.46 10.79
N ASP A 110 -11.68 6.11 11.51
CA ASP A 110 -11.57 5.58 12.87
C ASP A 110 -10.83 4.23 12.84
N ILE A 111 -9.55 4.27 13.19
CA ILE A 111 -8.72 3.09 13.41
C ILE A 111 -8.85 2.72 14.88
N GLY A 112 -9.62 1.67 15.13
CA GLY A 112 -9.87 1.15 16.47
C GLY A 112 -8.84 0.11 16.89
N ALA A 113 -8.94 -0.37 18.12
CA ALA A 113 -8.05 -1.42 18.65
C ALA A 113 -8.19 -2.79 17.94
N TRP A 114 -9.23 -2.96 17.11
CA TRP A 114 -9.58 -4.24 16.49
C TRP A 114 -9.60 -4.20 14.96
N GLY A 115 -9.47 -3.01 14.37
CA GLY A 115 -9.64 -2.86 12.95
C GLY A 115 -9.86 -1.43 12.49
N ALA A 116 -10.00 -1.30 11.18
CA ALA A 116 -10.33 -0.07 10.48
C ALA A 116 -11.45 -0.35 9.48
N THR A 117 -12.28 0.65 9.18
CA THR A 117 -13.25 0.59 8.09
C THR A 117 -13.13 1.85 7.24
N ALA A 118 -13.04 1.66 5.92
CA ALA A 118 -13.17 2.73 4.95
C ALA A 118 -14.35 2.44 4.02
N ILE A 119 -15.14 3.48 3.78
CA ILE A 119 -16.16 3.52 2.73
C ILE A 119 -15.63 4.49 1.70
N PHE A 120 -15.60 4.09 0.44
CA PHE A 120 -15.19 4.97 -0.65
C PHE A 120 -16.18 4.90 -1.81
N GLU A 121 -16.25 6.01 -2.52
CA GLU A 121 -17.08 6.18 -3.69
C GLU A 121 -16.58 5.28 -4.84
N PRO A 122 -17.45 4.52 -5.53
CA PRO A 122 -17.06 3.70 -6.68
C PRO A 122 -16.28 4.47 -7.75
N GLU A 123 -16.55 5.77 -7.89
CA GLU A 123 -15.88 6.71 -8.78
C GLU A 123 -14.37 6.80 -8.51
N MET A 124 -13.92 6.47 -7.29
CA MET A 124 -12.50 6.38 -6.95
C MET A 124 -11.79 5.19 -7.64
N ILE A 125 -12.54 4.20 -8.14
CA ILE A 125 -12.07 3.04 -8.92
C ILE A 125 -12.46 3.23 -10.39
N SER A 126 -12.09 4.39 -10.95
CA SER A 126 -12.42 4.73 -12.34
C SER A 126 -11.35 4.28 -13.33
N PRO A 127 -11.74 3.85 -14.55
CA PRO A 127 -10.81 3.62 -15.64
C PRO A 127 -10.07 4.92 -16.00
N LEU A 128 -8.74 4.84 -16.02
CA LEU A 128 -7.85 5.85 -16.53
C LEU A 128 -7.79 5.76 -18.05
N ARG A 129 -7.73 6.90 -18.76
CA ARG A 129 -7.40 6.88 -20.18
C ARG A 129 -5.95 6.49 -20.38
N THR A 130 -5.75 5.28 -20.87
CA THR A 130 -4.50 4.87 -21.51
C THR A 130 -4.85 4.44 -22.93
N THR A 131 -4.26 5.07 -23.94
CA THR A 131 -4.65 4.88 -25.35
C THR A 131 -4.28 3.51 -25.94
N ASP A 132 -3.58 2.67 -25.18
CA ASP A 132 -2.79 1.56 -25.75
C ASP A 132 -3.14 0.17 -25.20
N TYR A 133 -4.20 0.02 -24.39
CA TYR A 133 -4.53 -1.27 -23.74
C TYR A 133 -5.93 -1.77 -24.12
N SER A 134 -6.05 -3.09 -24.35
CA SER A 134 -7.34 -3.78 -24.56
C SER A 134 -8.24 -3.78 -23.34
N TYR A 135 -7.69 -3.51 -22.15
CA TYR A 135 -8.41 -3.37 -20.90
C TYR A 135 -8.01 -2.02 -20.28
N PRO A 136 -8.97 -1.19 -19.86
CA PRO A 136 -8.65 0.06 -19.21
C PRO A 136 -7.96 -0.21 -17.87
N GLN A 137 -6.90 0.53 -17.58
CA GLN A 137 -6.26 0.53 -16.27
C GLN A 137 -7.13 1.31 -15.29
N LEU A 138 -7.37 0.83 -14.07
CA LEU A 138 -8.14 1.61 -13.07
C LEU A 138 -7.23 2.51 -12.24
N SER A 139 -7.78 3.61 -11.72
CA SER A 139 -7.12 4.50 -10.76
C SER A 139 -6.63 3.76 -9.52
N SER A 140 -7.33 2.71 -9.12
CA SER A 140 -6.97 1.86 -7.98
C SER A 140 -5.85 0.85 -8.25
N GLU A 141 -5.36 0.75 -9.49
CA GLU A 141 -4.27 -0.17 -9.88
C GLU A 141 -2.90 0.52 -9.93
N VAL A 142 -2.86 1.84 -9.77
CA VAL A 142 -1.65 2.64 -9.96
C VAL A 142 -1.21 3.35 -8.69
N THR A 143 0.09 3.57 -8.59
CA THR A 143 0.67 4.54 -7.66
C THR A 143 0.75 5.88 -8.38
N PHE A 144 0.11 6.92 -7.84
CA PHE A 144 0.12 8.26 -8.43
C PHE A 144 1.06 9.17 -7.62
N ALA A 145 2.05 9.77 -8.27
CA ALA A 145 3.07 10.61 -7.62
C ALA A 145 3.76 9.98 -6.39
N GLY A 146 3.97 8.66 -6.40
CA GLY A 146 4.58 7.92 -5.28
C GLY A 146 3.60 7.60 -4.13
N CYS A 147 2.32 7.91 -4.29
CA CYS A 147 1.28 7.65 -3.31
C CYS A 147 0.37 6.51 -3.80
N PRO A 148 0.13 5.47 -2.99
CA PRO A 148 -0.73 4.34 -3.38
C PRO A 148 -2.20 4.75 -3.39
N PHE A 149 -3.05 3.96 -4.04
CA PHE A 149 -4.51 4.19 -4.04
C PHE A 149 -5.05 4.37 -2.62
N LEU A 150 -4.78 3.39 -1.75
CA LEU A 150 -5.02 3.44 -0.32
C LEU A 150 -3.73 3.11 0.43
N GLN A 151 -3.50 3.78 1.55
CA GLN A 151 -2.39 3.48 2.47
C GLN A 151 -2.94 3.27 3.87
N LEU A 152 -2.70 2.10 4.44
CA LEU A 152 -2.91 1.83 5.86
C LEU A 152 -1.58 1.89 6.60
N LYS A 153 -1.53 2.66 7.67
CA LYS A 153 -0.41 2.72 8.61
C LYS A 153 -0.93 2.35 9.99
N LEU A 154 -0.40 1.30 10.58
CA LEU A 154 -0.75 0.85 11.93
C LEU A 154 0.40 1.18 12.86
N TYR A 155 0.11 1.82 14.00
CA TYR A 155 1.10 2.08 15.03
C TYR A 155 1.15 0.90 16.00
N THR A 156 2.27 0.18 16.00
CA THR A 156 2.45 -0.95 16.89
C THR A 156 2.81 -0.49 18.30
N SER A 157 2.46 -1.30 19.31
CA SER A 157 2.86 -1.03 20.70
C SER A 157 4.37 -1.23 20.89
N GLU A 158 5.00 -0.38 21.72
CA GLU A 158 6.40 -0.58 22.15
C GLU A 158 6.58 -1.88 22.96
N ASP A 159 5.50 -2.31 23.61
CA ASP A 159 5.41 -3.53 24.42
C ASP A 159 4.82 -4.72 23.63
N ALA A 160 4.62 -4.58 22.31
CA ALA A 160 4.09 -5.66 21.49
C ALA A 160 4.98 -6.91 21.58
N ASP A 161 4.33 -8.05 21.86
CA ASP A 161 5.00 -9.35 21.87
C ASP A 161 5.60 -9.65 20.49
N ALA A 162 6.72 -10.36 20.47
CA ALA A 162 7.32 -10.81 19.22
C ALA A 162 6.51 -11.98 18.64
N GLY A 163 6.29 -11.97 17.33
CA GLY A 163 5.52 -13.01 16.67
C GLY A 163 4.93 -12.61 15.33
N ASP A 164 4.16 -13.54 14.75
CA ASP A 164 3.47 -13.36 13.47
C ASP A 164 2.00 -13.02 13.71
N TYR A 165 1.60 -11.85 13.26
CA TYR A 165 0.27 -11.28 13.44
C TYR A 165 -0.45 -11.23 12.08
N PRO A 166 -1.49 -12.06 11.87
CA PRO A 166 -2.27 -12.00 10.64
C PRO A 166 -3.17 -10.76 10.62
N ILE A 167 -3.10 -10.01 9.51
CA ILE A 167 -4.00 -8.88 9.24
C ILE A 167 -4.94 -9.30 8.11
N HIS A 168 -6.23 -9.17 8.36
CA HIS A 168 -7.29 -9.60 7.45
C HIS A 168 -7.93 -8.39 6.77
N TYR A 169 -8.17 -8.51 5.48
CA TYR A 169 -8.83 -7.49 4.65
C TYR A 169 -10.08 -8.10 4.04
N THR A 170 -11.20 -7.40 4.14
CA THR A 170 -12.45 -7.77 3.49
C THR A 170 -12.93 -6.58 2.68
N PHE A 171 -12.92 -6.72 1.37
CA PHE A 171 -13.54 -5.75 0.47
C PHE A 171 -14.93 -6.23 0.12
N THR A 172 -15.93 -5.47 0.52
CA THR A 172 -17.33 -5.70 0.17
C THR A 172 -17.71 -4.69 -0.91
N TYR A 173 -18.25 -5.17 -2.01
CA TYR A 173 -18.68 -4.33 -3.13
C TYR A 173 -19.96 -4.90 -3.75
N GLY A 174 -20.71 -4.05 -4.45
CA GLY A 174 -21.92 -4.47 -5.16
C GLY A 174 -22.98 -3.38 -5.19
N ASP A 175 -24.23 -3.81 -5.29
CA ASP A 175 -25.40 -2.95 -5.32
C ASP A 175 -26.41 -3.39 -4.24
N ASN A 176 -27.65 -2.92 -4.34
CA ASN A 176 -28.71 -3.26 -3.38
C ASN A 176 -29.23 -4.70 -3.50
N GLU A 177 -28.95 -5.38 -4.61
CA GLU A 177 -29.44 -6.72 -4.93
C GLU A 177 -28.35 -7.79 -4.80
N ASN A 178 -27.11 -7.44 -5.13
CA ASN A 178 -25.96 -8.34 -5.18
C ASN A 178 -24.81 -7.77 -4.36
N VAL A 179 -24.42 -8.49 -3.31
CA VAL A 179 -23.28 -8.16 -2.46
C VAL A 179 -22.19 -9.22 -2.66
N LEU A 180 -21.02 -8.78 -3.08
CA LEU A 180 -19.83 -9.60 -3.30
C LEU A 180 -18.75 -9.23 -2.30
N GLN A 181 -17.87 -10.19 -2.00
CA GLN A 181 -16.76 -10.00 -1.07
C GLN A 181 -15.47 -10.62 -1.60
N ASP A 182 -14.38 -9.88 -1.47
CA ASP A 182 -13.02 -10.42 -1.59
C ASP A 182 -12.33 -10.41 -0.21
N HIS A 183 -11.60 -11.48 0.07
CA HIS A 183 -10.86 -11.63 1.32
C HIS A 183 -9.37 -11.81 1.04
N LYS A 184 -8.55 -11.01 1.73
CA LYS A 184 -7.09 -11.12 1.68
C LYS A 184 -6.51 -11.15 3.09
N LYS A 185 -5.28 -11.63 3.17
CA LYS A 185 -4.52 -11.73 4.42
C LYS A 185 -3.07 -11.38 4.16
N THR A 186 -2.49 -10.56 5.03
CA THR A 186 -1.04 -10.36 5.12
C THR A 186 -0.55 -10.83 6.48
N MET A 187 0.77 -11.00 6.60
CA MET A 187 1.43 -11.31 7.87
C MET A 187 2.31 -10.15 8.27
N LEU A 188 2.16 -9.68 9.50
CA LEU A 188 3.04 -8.73 10.16
C LEU A 188 3.91 -9.49 11.16
N HIS A 189 5.23 -9.44 10.99
CA HIS A 189 6.15 -10.02 11.96
C HIS A 189 6.71 -8.94 12.90
N ILE A 190 6.51 -9.10 14.21
CA ILE A 190 7.12 -8.24 15.23
C ILE A 190 8.44 -8.86 15.69
N ASN A 191 9.55 -8.13 15.49
CA ASN A 191 10.88 -8.64 15.77
C ASN A 191 11.14 -8.80 17.28
N ASN A 192 11.71 -9.94 17.66
CA ASN A 192 12.24 -10.13 19.00
C ASN A 192 13.57 -9.38 19.21
N ALA A 193 14.04 -9.32 20.46
CA ALA A 193 15.26 -8.61 20.83
C ALA A 193 16.53 -9.17 20.15
N ARG A 194 16.51 -10.43 19.70
CA ARG A 194 17.63 -11.05 18.99
C ARG A 194 17.65 -10.64 17.53
N GLU A 195 16.52 -10.70 16.83
CA GLU A 195 16.35 -10.27 15.44
C GLU A 195 16.75 -8.81 15.25
N ARG A 196 16.36 -7.94 16.19
CA ARG A 196 16.78 -6.52 16.23
C ARG A 196 18.29 -6.31 16.17
N ARG A 197 19.09 -7.26 16.67
CA ARG A 197 20.56 -7.17 16.71
C ARG A 197 21.24 -7.82 15.50
N GLU A 198 20.56 -8.65 14.71
CA GLU A 198 21.15 -9.34 13.56
C GLU A 198 21.76 -8.40 12.50
N PRO A 199 21.16 -7.23 12.18
CA PRO A 199 21.77 -6.30 11.24
C PRO A 199 23.15 -5.82 11.70
N TRP A 200 23.32 -5.59 13.00
CA TRP A 200 24.58 -5.13 13.59
C TRP A 200 25.64 -6.22 13.59
N VAL A 201 25.26 -7.45 13.95
CA VAL A 201 26.19 -8.59 13.92
C VAL A 201 26.66 -8.88 12.50
N SER A 202 25.75 -8.84 11.52
CA SER A 202 26.07 -9.03 10.11
C SER A 202 27.01 -7.94 9.58
N ARG A 203 26.72 -6.67 9.90
CA ARG A 203 27.60 -5.54 9.53
C ARG A 203 28.98 -5.64 10.19
N ALA A 204 29.06 -6.02 11.47
CA ALA A 204 30.33 -6.23 12.16
C ALA A 204 31.16 -7.35 11.52
N GLY A 205 30.53 -8.45 11.11
CA GLY A 205 31.17 -9.54 10.39
C GLY A 205 31.78 -9.07 9.06
N ILE A 206 31.05 -8.30 8.27
CA ILE A 206 31.55 -7.72 7.00
C ILE A 206 32.77 -6.83 7.24
N ILE A 207 32.74 -5.99 8.28
CA ILE A 207 33.87 -5.13 8.64
C ILE A 207 35.10 -5.97 9.02
N ILE A 208 34.92 -7.03 9.82
CA ILE A 208 36.02 -7.93 10.20
C ILE A 208 36.64 -8.59 8.97
N VAL A 209 35.84 -9.07 8.03
CA VAL A 209 36.32 -9.68 6.77
C VAL A 209 37.08 -8.65 5.93
N LEU A 210 36.58 -7.42 5.81
CA LEU A 210 37.27 -6.35 5.09
C LEU A 210 38.62 -6.01 5.73
N VAL A 211 38.69 -5.88 7.06
CA VAL A 211 39.93 -5.61 7.80
C VAL A 211 40.93 -6.75 7.62
N ALA A 212 40.49 -8.01 7.75
CA ALA A 212 41.34 -9.18 7.54
C ALA A 212 41.91 -9.23 6.10
N THR A 213 41.05 -8.96 5.10
CA THR A 213 41.47 -8.92 3.69
C THR A 213 42.49 -7.81 3.44
N LEU A 214 42.27 -6.61 3.99
CA LEU A 214 43.21 -5.51 3.88
C LEU A 214 44.56 -5.84 4.54
N SER A 215 44.53 -6.50 5.70
CA SER A 215 45.73 -6.95 6.40
C SER A 215 46.54 -7.94 5.57
N LEU A 216 45.88 -8.90 4.91
CA LEU A 216 46.53 -9.86 4.02
C LEU A 216 47.15 -9.18 2.79
N LEU A 217 46.48 -8.18 2.19
CA LEU A 217 47.02 -7.43 1.06
C LEU A 217 48.27 -6.63 1.45
N ILE A 218 48.27 -6.00 2.64
CA ILE A 218 49.45 -5.28 3.16
C ILE A 218 50.61 -6.25 3.40
N GLN A 219 50.34 -7.42 3.98
CA GLN A 219 51.37 -8.46 4.19
C GLN A 219 51.93 -8.97 2.85
N ALA A 220 51.07 -9.22 1.86
CA ALA A 220 51.48 -9.66 0.53
C ALA A 220 52.33 -8.59 -0.19
N TRP A 221 51.93 -7.32 -0.13
CA TRP A 221 52.67 -6.21 -0.72
C TRP A 221 54.08 -6.09 -0.12
N ASN A 222 54.18 -6.14 1.22
CA ASN A 222 55.46 -6.11 1.93
C ASN A 222 56.35 -7.32 1.61
N THR A 223 55.75 -8.46 1.24
CA THR A 223 56.50 -9.68 0.89
C THR A 223 57.04 -9.64 -0.54
N ILE A 224 56.35 -8.97 -1.48
CA ILE A 224 56.72 -8.93 -2.90
C ILE A 224 57.90 -7.99 -3.19
N GLY A 225 58.24 -7.08 -2.27
CA GLY A 225 59.51 -6.34 -2.33
C GLY A 225 59.59 -5.35 -3.48
N PHE A 226 59.12 -4.13 -3.21
CA PHE A 226 59.69 -2.89 -3.74
C PHE A 226 60.25 -2.08 -2.57
#